data_AF-A0A961Y3U8-F1
#
_entry.id   AF-A0A961Y3U8-F1
#
_cell.length_a   1.000
_cell.length_b   1.000
_cell.length_c   1.000
_cell.angle_alpha   90.00
_cell.angle_beta   90.00
_cell.angle_gamma   90.00
#
_symmetry.space_group_name_H-M   'P 1'
#
loop_
_entity.id
_entity.type
_entity.pdbx_description
1 polymer ?
#
loop_
_entity_poly.entity_id
_entity_poly.type
_entity_poly.pdbx_seq_one_letter_code
_entity_poly.pdbx_strand_id
1 'polypeptide(L)'
;MSPETLLRRSRFRRTPAGKRVEVTTRDIAILQWLYRYRYLSRDHLIAAIGPRSQKRFIERLGDLFHETGFIARRVPAAEPFSARATQAIYEIAAKGIEYLEQLEMLPNRAVTFSRQTKRSYNPQALHTMAIIDALLAI
;
A
#
# COMPACT_ATOMS: atom_id res chain seq x y z
N MET A 1 -21.66 20.78 14.63
CA MET A 1 -20.84 20.06 13.63
C MET A 1 -19.41 20.55 13.81
N SER A 2 -18.53 19.77 14.43
CA SER A 2 -17.22 20.27 14.90
C SER A 2 -16.20 20.46 13.75
N PRO A 3 -15.40 21.55 13.75
CA PRO A 3 -14.50 21.93 12.66
C PRO A 3 -13.37 20.91 12.35
N GLU A 4 -13.14 19.93 13.23
CA GLU A 4 -12.10 18.90 13.06
C GLU A 4 -12.40 17.87 11.95
N THR A 5 -13.66 17.75 11.52
CA THR A 5 -14.05 16.78 10.48
C THR A 5 -13.61 17.17 9.07
N LEU A 6 -13.25 18.45 8.84
CA LEU A 6 -12.81 18.97 7.54
C LEU A 6 -11.34 18.65 7.18
N LEU A 7 -10.52 18.22 8.14
CA LEU A 7 -9.07 18.00 7.94
C LEU A 7 -8.68 16.53 7.67
N ARG A 8 -9.62 15.58 7.76
CA ARG A 8 -9.30 14.15 7.58
C ARG A 8 -9.31 13.76 6.11
N ARG A 9 -8.13 13.45 5.56
CA ARG A 9 -7.99 12.96 4.17
C ARG A 9 -8.74 11.64 3.96
N SER A 10 -9.34 11.48 2.79
CA SER A 10 -10.08 10.26 2.45
C SER A 10 -9.18 9.03 2.46
N ARG A 11 -9.67 7.91 2.99
CA ARG A 11 -8.85 6.69 3.07
C ARG A 11 -8.56 6.08 1.71
N PHE A 12 -9.50 6.16 0.77
CA PHE A 12 -9.48 5.43 -0.52
C PHE A 12 -9.50 6.35 -1.73
N ARG A 13 -9.87 7.63 -1.57
CA ARG A 13 -9.78 8.64 -2.62
C ARG A 13 -8.54 9.50 -2.36
N ARG A 14 -7.79 9.80 -3.41
CA ARG A 14 -6.65 10.73 -3.31
C ARG A 14 -7.16 12.15 -3.12
N THR A 15 -6.54 12.88 -2.20
CA THR A 15 -6.79 14.29 -1.90
C THR A 15 -5.43 14.92 -1.67
N PRO A 16 -4.68 15.23 -2.74
CA PRO A 16 -3.37 15.88 -2.62
C PRO A 16 -3.53 17.23 -1.94
N ALA A 17 -2.62 17.60 -1.05
CA ALA A 17 -2.61 18.94 -0.45
C ALA A 17 -1.46 19.80 -1.00
N GLY A 18 -0.74 19.32 -2.01
CA GLY A 18 0.42 20.02 -2.58
C GLY A 18 1.66 19.94 -1.70
N LYS A 19 1.68 19.02 -0.72
CA LYS A 19 2.87 18.78 0.09
C LYS A 19 3.98 18.21 -0.79
N ARG A 20 5.15 18.84 -0.80
CA ARG A 20 6.34 18.26 -1.43
C ARG A 20 6.78 17.05 -0.63
N VAL A 21 6.86 15.90 -1.32
CA VAL A 21 7.29 14.63 -0.74
C VAL A 21 8.60 14.23 -1.39
N GLU A 22 9.70 14.46 -0.69
CA GLU A 22 11.01 13.93 -1.08
C GLU A 22 11.05 12.43 -0.82
N VAL A 23 11.34 11.64 -1.85
CA VAL A 23 11.35 10.17 -1.77
C VAL A 23 12.61 9.71 -1.03
N THR A 24 12.44 8.86 -0.03
CA THR A 24 13.54 8.33 0.80
C THR A 24 13.85 6.88 0.43
N THR A 25 15.00 6.37 0.88
CA THR A 25 15.37 4.95 0.73
C THR A 25 14.33 4.00 1.33
N ARG A 26 13.65 4.42 2.41
CA ARG A 26 12.56 3.64 3.02
C ARG A 26 11.34 3.58 2.11
N ASP A 27 11.03 4.66 1.40
CA ASP A 27 9.92 4.66 0.45
C ASP A 27 10.23 3.76 -0.74
N ILE A 28 11.47 3.77 -1.24
CA ILE A 28 11.94 2.84 -2.26
C ILE A 28 11.75 1.39 -1.79
N ALA A 29 12.16 1.08 -0.55
CA ALA A 29 11.95 -0.24 0.02
C ALA A 29 10.46 -0.63 0.08
N ILE A 30 9.57 0.29 0.49
CA ILE A 30 8.11 0.06 0.46
C ILE A 30 7.64 -0.29 -0.97
N LEU A 31 8.09 0.46 -1.97
CA LEU A 31 7.72 0.20 -3.37
C LEU A 31 8.25 -1.17 -3.83
N GLN A 32 9.47 -1.53 -3.49
CA GLN A 32 10.04 -2.84 -3.85
C GLN A 32 9.27 -3.99 -3.23
N TRP A 33 8.89 -3.89 -1.95
CA TRP A 33 8.04 -4.88 -1.29
C TRP A 33 6.67 -5.00 -1.94
N LEU A 34 6.03 -3.86 -2.25
CA LEU A 34 4.75 -3.82 -2.95
C LEU A 34 4.85 -4.33 -4.38
N TYR A 35 5.97 -4.14 -5.08
CA TYR A 35 6.20 -4.74 -6.40
C TYR A 35 6.34 -6.26 -6.29
N ARG A 36 7.16 -6.72 -5.34
CA ARG A 36 7.47 -8.13 -5.13
C ARG A 36 6.25 -8.97 -4.79
N TYR A 37 5.39 -8.48 -3.90
CA TYR A 37 4.25 -9.23 -3.35
C TYR A 37 2.87 -8.71 -3.81
N ARG A 38 2.82 -7.58 -4.52
CA ARG A 38 1.63 -6.92 -5.06
C ARG A 38 0.63 -6.37 -4.03
N TYR A 39 0.27 -7.14 -3.01
CA TYR A 39 -0.75 -6.78 -2.01
C TYR A 39 -0.18 -6.93 -0.61
N LEU A 40 -0.03 -5.83 0.11
CA LEU A 40 0.44 -5.86 1.50
C LEU A 40 -0.49 -5.04 2.40
N SER A 41 -0.79 -5.56 3.59
CA SER A 41 -1.46 -4.79 4.63
C SER A 41 -0.48 -3.81 5.26
N ARG A 42 -0.99 -2.93 6.13
CA ARG A 42 -0.12 -2.10 6.98
C ARG A 42 0.81 -2.98 7.82
N ASP A 43 0.31 -4.07 8.37
CA ASP A 43 1.04 -4.87 9.35
C ASP A 43 2.14 -5.68 8.66
N HIS A 44 1.90 -6.18 7.43
CA HIS A 44 2.95 -6.73 6.56
C HIS A 44 4.07 -5.72 6.30
N LEU A 45 3.71 -4.49 5.92
CA LEU A 45 4.69 -3.45 5.65
C LEU A 45 5.46 -3.05 6.92
N ILE A 46 4.82 -3.03 8.09
CA ILE A 46 5.50 -2.75 9.36
C ILE A 46 6.49 -3.86 9.71
N ALA A 47 6.09 -5.12 9.61
CA ALA A 47 6.99 -6.23 9.91
C ALA A 47 8.14 -6.33 8.91
N ALA A 48 7.88 -6.12 7.62
CA ALA A 48 8.90 -6.17 6.57
C ALA A 48 9.92 -5.01 6.66
N ILE A 49 9.46 -3.80 7.03
CA ILE A 49 10.32 -2.60 7.05
C ILE A 49 10.92 -2.33 8.43
N GLY A 50 10.29 -2.80 9.51
CA GLY A 50 10.71 -2.53 10.89
C GLY A 50 10.82 -1.03 11.23
N PRO A 51 9.79 -0.19 10.99
CA PRO A 51 9.89 1.24 11.25
C PRO A 51 9.97 1.54 12.76
N ARG A 52 10.87 2.46 13.13
CA ARG A 52 11.00 2.94 14.53
C ARG A 52 9.70 3.54 15.10
N SER A 53 8.85 4.10 14.25
CA SER A 53 7.55 4.66 14.65
C SER A 53 6.47 4.23 13.66
N GLN A 54 5.54 3.39 14.14
CA GLN A 54 4.41 2.95 13.34
C GLN A 54 3.50 4.12 12.93
N LYS A 55 3.28 5.10 13.83
CA LYS A 55 2.47 6.29 13.53
C LYS A 55 3.03 7.06 12.33
N ARG A 56 4.32 7.44 12.37
CA ARG A 56 4.98 8.15 11.27
C ARG A 56 5.02 7.33 9.99
N PHE A 57 5.15 6.01 10.11
CA PHE A 57 5.10 5.12 8.95
C PHE A 57 3.72 5.13 8.26
N ILE A 58 2.64 5.10 9.04
CA ILE A 58 1.27 5.18 8.52
C ILE A 58 1.01 6.54 7.86
N GLU A 59 1.46 7.64 8.48
CA GLU A 59 1.41 8.99 7.89
C GLU A 59 2.15 9.01 6.55
N ARG A 60 3.32 8.36 6.48
CA ARG A 60 4.11 8.26 5.26
C ARG A 60 3.42 7.46 4.15
N LEU A 61 2.76 6.35 4.48
CA LEU A 61 1.89 5.63 3.54
C LEU A 61 0.71 6.51 3.08
N GLY A 62 0.27 7.45 3.91
CA GLY A 62 -0.64 8.53 3.52
C GLY A 62 -0.06 9.43 2.45
N ASP A 63 1.12 9.99 2.70
CA ASP A 63 1.80 10.90 1.77
C ASP A 63 2.12 10.23 0.42
N LEU A 64 2.62 8.99 0.44
CA LEU A 64 2.88 8.23 -0.78
C LEU A 64 1.60 7.97 -1.59
N PHE A 65 0.47 7.73 -0.91
CA PHE A 65 -0.81 7.54 -1.59
C PHE A 65 -1.39 8.86 -2.13
N HIS A 66 -1.40 9.91 -1.31
CA HIS A 66 -2.10 11.16 -1.57
C HIS A 66 -1.32 12.11 -2.48
N GLU A 67 -0.03 12.29 -2.21
CA GLU A 67 0.77 13.33 -2.87
C GLU A 67 1.50 12.77 -4.09
N THR A 68 2.19 11.64 -3.95
CA THR A 68 3.00 11.07 -5.05
C THR A 68 2.16 10.21 -6.01
N GLY A 69 1.16 9.51 -5.46
CA GLY A 69 0.39 8.52 -6.19
C GLY A 69 1.18 7.24 -6.52
N PHE A 70 2.34 7.01 -5.91
CA PHE A 70 3.18 5.83 -6.14
C PHE A 70 2.58 4.53 -5.61
N ILE A 71 1.69 4.63 -4.62
CA ILE A 71 0.92 3.49 -4.12
C ILE A 71 -0.57 3.73 -4.31
N ALA A 72 -1.34 2.65 -4.35
CA ALA A 72 -2.79 2.66 -4.33
C ALA A 72 -3.30 1.88 -3.11
N ARG A 73 -4.57 2.12 -2.77
CA ARG A 73 -5.26 1.45 -1.68
C ARG A 73 -6.50 0.76 -2.22
N ARG A 74 -6.67 -0.50 -1.87
CA ARG A 74 -7.87 -1.27 -2.16
C ARG A 74 -8.74 -1.37 -0.92
N VAL A 75 -10.05 -1.34 -1.16
CA VAL A 75 -11.05 -1.79 -0.20
C VAL A 75 -11.03 -3.32 -0.26
N PRO A 76 -10.81 -4.03 0.87
CA PRO A 76 -10.96 -5.48 0.90
C PRO A 76 -12.35 -5.86 0.40
N ALA A 77 -12.42 -6.93 -0.37
CA ALA A 77 -13.65 -7.32 -1.03
C ALA A 77 -14.58 -8.17 -0.11
N ALA A 78 -14.22 -8.43 1.15
CA ALA A 78 -14.89 -9.42 2.01
C ALA A 78 -15.48 -8.89 3.33
N GLU A 79 -16.63 -9.49 3.65
CA GLU A 79 -17.64 -9.43 4.72
C GLU A 79 -17.66 -8.30 5.77
N PRO A 80 -18.82 -7.65 5.97
CA PRO A 80 -19.03 -6.54 6.91
C PRO A 80 -18.87 -6.89 8.41
N PHE A 81 -18.55 -8.14 8.77
CA PHE A 81 -18.57 -8.61 10.16
C PHE A 81 -17.22 -9.01 10.76
N SER A 82 -16.08 -8.85 10.06
CA SER A 82 -14.76 -9.06 10.69
C SER A 82 -14.03 -7.73 10.95
N ALA A 83 -13.44 -7.57 12.14
CA ALA A 83 -12.62 -6.39 12.46
C ALA A 83 -11.45 -6.19 11.47
N ARG A 84 -10.97 -7.28 10.85
CA ARG A 84 -9.93 -7.30 9.80
C ARG A 84 -10.44 -6.82 8.42
N ALA A 85 -11.75 -6.89 8.14
CA ALA A 85 -12.35 -6.46 6.87
C ALA A 85 -12.18 -4.95 6.56
N THR A 86 -11.83 -4.15 7.57
CA THR A 86 -11.63 -2.70 7.41
C THR A 86 -10.18 -2.31 7.16
N GLN A 87 -9.22 -3.23 7.08
CA GLN A 87 -7.81 -2.88 6.88
C GLN A 87 -7.52 -2.48 5.43
N ALA A 88 -6.69 -1.46 5.22
CA ALA A 88 -6.34 -1.03 3.87
C ALA A 88 -5.29 -1.99 3.32
N ILE A 89 -5.54 -2.51 2.12
CA ILE A 89 -4.55 -3.27 1.35
C ILE A 89 -3.86 -2.28 0.42
N TYR A 90 -2.53 -2.26 0.46
CA TYR A 90 -1.69 -1.43 -0.38
C TYR A 90 -1.21 -2.21 -1.59
N GLU A 91 -1.15 -1.52 -2.73
CA GLU A 91 -0.55 -2.03 -3.97
C GLU A 91 0.36 -0.95 -4.56
N ILE A 92 1.39 -1.36 -5.31
CA ILE A 92 2.18 -0.41 -6.09
C ILE A 92 1.33 0.11 -7.27
N ALA A 93 1.34 1.42 -7.50
CA ALA A 93 0.68 2.04 -8.64
C ALA A 93 1.65 2.17 -9.83
N ALA A 94 1.13 2.43 -11.03
CA ALA A 94 1.94 2.59 -12.24
C ALA A 94 3.10 3.60 -12.05
N LYS A 95 2.83 4.77 -11.47
CA LYS A 95 3.86 5.77 -11.16
C LYS A 95 4.97 5.25 -10.23
N GLY A 96 4.64 4.38 -9.29
CA GLY A 96 5.64 3.77 -8.41
C GLY A 96 6.50 2.73 -9.14
N ILE A 97 5.91 2.01 -10.11
CA ILE A 97 6.65 1.09 -10.98
C ILE A 97 7.60 1.87 -11.87
N GLU A 98 7.10 2.90 -12.57
CA GLU A 98 7.90 3.81 -13.42
C GLU A 98 9.06 4.41 -12.62
N TYR A 99 8.81 4.83 -11.38
CA TYR A 99 9.85 5.36 -10.51
C TYR A 99 10.94 4.32 -10.16
N LEU A 100 10.56 3.06 -9.88
CA LEU A 100 11.54 2.00 -9.66
C LEU A 100 12.30 1.61 -10.94
N GLU A 101 11.64 1.67 -12.10
CA GLU A 101 12.26 1.45 -13.42
C GLU A 101 13.32 2.51 -13.70
N GLN A 102 13.02 3.78 -13.47
CA GLN A 102 13.97 4.90 -13.64
C GLN A 102 15.21 4.77 -12.74
N LEU A 103 15.09 4.12 -11.59
CA LEU A 103 16.20 3.87 -10.68
C LEU A 103 16.92 2.55 -10.98
N GLU A 104 16.44 1.75 -11.94
CA GLU A 104 16.92 0.39 -12.20
C GLU A 104 16.84 -0.52 -10.94
N MET A 105 15.84 -0.29 -10.09
CA MET A 105 15.68 -0.95 -8.78
C MET A 105 14.46 -1.87 -8.71
N LEU A 106 13.93 -2.32 -9.85
CA LEU A 106 12.86 -3.30 -9.88
C LEU A 106 13.34 -4.65 -9.33
N PRO A 107 12.71 -5.19 -8.27
CA PRO A 107 13.10 -6.48 -7.74
C PRO A 107 12.50 -7.62 -8.54
N ASN A 108 13.08 -8.81 -8.40
CA ASN A 108 12.45 -10.04 -8.87
C ASN A 108 11.10 -10.23 -8.19
N ARG A 109 10.07 -10.49 -9.00
CA ARG A 109 8.69 -10.63 -8.52
C ARG A 109 8.51 -12.02 -7.91
N ALA A 110 8.10 -12.07 -6.63
CA ALA A 110 7.85 -13.34 -5.95
C ALA A 110 6.54 -13.99 -6.43
N VAL A 111 5.61 -13.17 -6.92
CA VAL A 111 4.30 -13.61 -7.36
C VAL A 111 3.95 -13.02 -8.74
N THR A 112 3.84 -13.89 -9.73
CA THR A 112 3.50 -13.51 -11.10
C THR A 112 1.99 -13.30 -11.22
N PHE A 113 1.54 -12.07 -10.98
CA PHE A 113 0.16 -11.69 -11.30
C PHE A 113 0.12 -10.85 -12.57
N SER A 114 -0.83 -11.16 -13.46
CA SER A 114 -1.12 -10.37 -14.65
C SER A 114 -1.30 -8.89 -14.28
N ARG A 115 -0.92 -7.98 -15.20
CA ARG A 115 -1.18 -6.53 -15.09
C ARG A 115 -2.69 -6.30 -15.18
N GLN A 116 -3.44 -6.65 -14.12
CA GLN A 116 -4.89 -6.60 -14.17
C GLN A 116 -5.42 -5.21 -13.78
N THR A 117 -6.21 -4.64 -14.69
CA THR A 117 -6.86 -3.33 -14.59
C THR A 117 -8.14 -3.41 -13.75
N LYS A 118 -8.09 -2.82 -12.56
CA LYS A 118 -9.22 -2.32 -11.71
C LYS A 118 -10.41 -3.23 -11.34
N ARG A 119 -10.78 -3.10 -10.05
CA ARG A 119 -12.15 -3.12 -9.46
C ARG A 119 -13.00 -4.40 -9.35
N SER A 120 -12.58 -5.57 -9.83
CA SER A 120 -13.37 -6.78 -9.57
C SER A 120 -12.98 -7.45 -8.23
N TYR A 121 -13.98 -7.97 -7.50
CA TYR A 121 -13.78 -8.90 -6.38
C TYR A 121 -12.87 -10.03 -6.87
N ASN A 122 -11.75 -10.24 -6.19
CA ASN A 122 -10.73 -11.17 -6.63
C ASN A 122 -10.41 -12.15 -5.48
N PRO A 123 -10.92 -13.38 -5.49
CA PRO A 123 -10.61 -14.38 -4.47
C PRO A 123 -9.11 -14.74 -4.44
N GLN A 124 -8.38 -14.58 -5.56
CA GLN A 124 -6.93 -14.72 -5.58
C GLN A 124 -6.23 -13.64 -4.74
N ALA A 125 -6.81 -12.46 -4.51
CA ALA A 125 -6.23 -11.47 -3.61
C ALA A 125 -6.24 -11.94 -2.16
N LEU A 126 -7.32 -12.59 -1.71
CA LEU A 126 -7.39 -13.17 -0.37
C LEU A 126 -6.43 -14.36 -0.22
N HIS A 127 -6.36 -15.24 -1.23
CA HIS A 127 -5.40 -16.34 -1.25
C HIS A 127 -3.94 -15.83 -1.21
N THR A 128 -3.64 -14.76 -1.97
CA THR A 128 -2.32 -14.12 -1.96
C THR A 128 -1.99 -13.58 -0.58
N MET A 129 -2.94 -12.90 0.06
CA MET A 129 -2.76 -12.40 1.42
C MET A 129 -2.48 -13.56 2.39
N ALA A 130 -3.21 -14.68 2.31
CA ALA A 130 -2.95 -15.85 3.15
C ALA A 130 -1.54 -16.45 2.93
N ILE A 131 -1.04 -16.48 1.69
CA ILE A 131 0.34 -16.89 1.40
C ILE A 131 1.34 -15.92 2.05
N ILE A 132 1.07 -14.61 1.96
CA ILE A 132 1.93 -13.58 2.52
C ILE A 132 1.95 -13.63 4.05
N ASP A 133 0.79 -13.79 4.70
CA ASP A 133 0.67 -13.98 6.14
C ASP A 133 1.58 -15.15 6.60
N ALA A 134 1.53 -16.28 5.88
CA ALA A 134 2.39 -17.44 6.14
C ALA A 134 3.88 -17.17 5.91
N LEU A 135 4.25 -16.46 4.83
CA LEU A 135 5.65 -16.13 4.51
C LEU A 135 6.27 -15.12 5.46
N LEU A 136 5.45 -14.20 6.01
CA LEU A 136 5.90 -13.15 6.91
C LEU A 136 5.70 -13.51 8.40
N ALA A 137 5.10 -14.65 8.68
CA ALA A 137 4.79 -15.15 10.03
C ALA A 137 3.99 -14.14 10.88
N ILE A 138 2.90 -13.59 10.32
CA ILE A 138 2.03 -12.58 10.96
C ILE A 138 0.59 -13.09 11.06
#